data_AF-A0A843GB89-F1
#
_entry.id   AF-A0A843GB89-F1
#
_cell.length_a   1.000
_cell.length_b   1.000
_cell.length_c   1.000
_cell.angle_alpha   90.00
_cell.angle_beta   90.00
_cell.angle_gamma   90.00
#
_symmetry.space_group_name_H-M   'P 1'
#
loop_
_entity.id
_entity.type
_entity.pdbx_description
1 polymer ?
#
loop_
_entity_poly.entity_id
_entity_poly.type
_entity_poly.pdbx_seq_one_letter_code
_entity_poly.pdbx_strand_id
1 'polypeptide(L)'
;IPGSVADDRKVGLGHGNLASMLLSEESECFAFLAGHESFAAAEGAIGIANSANKVRKEPLRVILNGLGKDAALIISRINGFTYVQTEFDYFTGEVKVVREKAYSDGERAKVRCYGADDVREGVAIMHLEGVDVSITGNSTNPTRFQHPVAGTYKKECVLEGKKYFSVASGGGTGRTLHPDNMAAGPASYGMTDTLGRMHSDAQFAGSSSVPAHVEMMGLIGMGNNPMVGATVAVAVAVEEALK
;
A
#
# COMPACT_ATOMS: atom_id res chain seq x y z
N ILE A 1 -21.74 3.49 12.95
CA ILE A 1 -22.33 3.55 14.31
C ILE A 1 -22.02 4.92 14.90
N PRO A 2 -23.03 5.77 15.14
CA PRO A 2 -22.82 7.10 15.73
C PRO A 2 -21.96 7.05 16.98
N GLY A 3 -20.93 7.90 17.06
CA GLY A 3 -20.02 7.98 18.22
C GLY A 3 -19.01 6.83 18.33
N SER A 4 -18.98 5.91 17.36
CA SER A 4 -17.92 4.92 17.29
C SER A 4 -16.62 5.53 16.76
N VAL A 5 -15.52 4.86 17.06
CA VAL A 5 -14.20 5.16 16.50
C VAL A 5 -14.23 5.23 14.95
N ALA A 6 -15.05 4.40 14.31
CA ALA A 6 -15.16 4.39 12.85
C ALA A 6 -15.90 5.61 12.29
N ASP A 7 -16.86 6.14 13.05
CA ASP A 7 -17.67 7.31 12.72
C ASP A 7 -16.87 8.60 12.89
N ASP A 8 -16.19 8.75 14.03
CA ASP A 8 -15.26 9.86 14.30
C ASP A 8 -14.14 9.93 13.25
N ARG A 9 -13.50 8.79 12.97
CA ARG A 9 -12.38 8.70 12.04
C ARG A 9 -12.81 8.61 10.57
N LYS A 10 -14.12 8.62 10.28
CA LYS A 10 -14.70 8.51 8.92
C LYS A 10 -14.07 7.39 8.09
N VAL A 11 -13.89 6.22 8.70
CA VAL A 11 -13.03 5.13 8.19
C VAL A 11 -13.43 4.62 6.81
N GLY A 12 -14.71 4.75 6.43
CA GLY A 12 -15.20 4.35 5.10
C GLY A 12 -14.83 5.30 3.95
N LEU A 13 -14.47 6.57 4.23
CA LEU A 13 -14.12 7.52 3.16
C LEU A 13 -12.81 7.15 2.47
N GLY A 14 -11.90 6.49 3.20
CA GLY A 14 -10.61 6.09 2.66
C GLY A 14 -10.74 5.19 1.42
N HIS A 15 -11.72 4.27 1.40
CA HIS A 15 -11.88 3.33 0.28
C HIS A 15 -12.26 4.06 -1.00
N GLY A 16 -13.22 4.99 -0.92
CA GLY A 16 -13.65 5.82 -2.05
C GLY A 16 -12.56 6.78 -2.52
N ASN A 17 -11.82 7.39 -1.59
CA ASN A 17 -10.71 8.28 -1.93
C ASN A 17 -9.59 7.53 -2.65
N LEU A 18 -9.21 6.33 -2.17
CA LEU A 18 -8.21 5.52 -2.88
C LEU A 18 -8.70 5.12 -4.27
N ALA A 19 -9.95 4.66 -4.39
CA ALA A 19 -10.53 4.33 -5.70
C ALA A 19 -10.49 5.53 -6.66
N SER A 20 -10.82 6.73 -6.18
CA SER A 20 -10.76 7.97 -6.94
C SER A 20 -9.33 8.29 -7.41
N MET A 21 -8.32 8.12 -6.55
CA MET A 21 -6.92 8.35 -6.93
C MET A 21 -6.48 7.34 -8.00
N LEU A 22 -6.82 6.06 -7.86
CA LEU A 22 -6.45 5.03 -8.83
C LEU A 22 -7.14 5.21 -10.20
N LEU A 23 -8.32 5.82 -10.24
CA LEU A 23 -9.03 6.13 -11.49
C LEU A 23 -8.60 7.47 -12.11
N SER A 24 -7.90 8.33 -11.36
CA SER A 24 -7.46 9.65 -11.84
C SER A 24 -6.25 9.54 -12.76
N GLU A 25 -6.31 10.19 -13.93
CA GLU A 25 -5.16 10.29 -14.85
C GLU A 25 -3.98 11.08 -14.24
N GLU A 26 -4.19 11.85 -13.15
CA GLU A 26 -3.10 12.51 -12.42
C GLU A 26 -2.21 11.52 -11.65
N SER A 27 -2.68 10.30 -11.38
CA SER A 27 -1.89 9.26 -10.71
C SER A 27 -1.30 8.34 -11.76
N GLU A 28 0.03 8.25 -11.81
CA GLU A 28 0.76 7.44 -12.78
C GLU A 28 1.40 6.20 -12.12
N CYS A 29 1.82 6.31 -10.86
CA CYS A 29 2.50 5.24 -10.14
C CYS A 29 1.84 4.90 -8.81
N PHE A 30 1.45 3.63 -8.67
CA PHE A 30 0.87 3.06 -7.46
C PHE A 30 1.85 2.09 -6.78
N ALA A 31 2.22 2.38 -5.53
CA ALA A 31 3.15 1.57 -4.76
C ALA A 31 2.48 0.73 -3.68
N PHE A 32 2.86 -0.55 -3.65
CA PHE A 32 2.61 -1.45 -2.53
C PHE A 32 3.81 -1.47 -1.61
N LEU A 33 3.69 -0.80 -0.46
CA LEU A 33 4.66 -0.90 0.61
C LEU A 33 4.35 -2.17 1.40
N ALA A 34 4.93 -3.28 0.95
CA ALA A 34 4.63 -4.62 1.39
C ALA A 34 5.51 -5.07 2.56
N GLY A 35 4.98 -5.97 3.39
CA GLY A 35 5.76 -6.71 4.39
C GLY A 35 5.99 -8.15 3.99
N HIS A 36 6.88 -8.83 4.70
CA HIS A 36 7.22 -10.23 4.42
C HIS A 36 6.00 -11.19 4.42
N GLU A 37 4.89 -10.86 5.09
CA GLU A 37 3.65 -11.63 5.05
C GLU A 37 2.67 -11.27 3.90
N SER A 38 3.00 -10.31 3.03
CA SER A 38 2.00 -9.62 2.17
C SER A 38 1.74 -10.25 0.79
N PHE A 39 2.09 -11.53 0.58
CA PHE A 39 1.87 -12.24 -0.70
C PHE A 39 0.43 -12.10 -1.24
N ALA A 40 -0.58 -12.30 -0.39
CA ALA A 40 -1.99 -12.21 -0.78
C ALA A 40 -2.48 -10.76 -0.98
N ALA A 41 -1.87 -9.79 -0.28
CA ALA A 41 -2.26 -8.39 -0.38
C ALA A 41 -1.81 -7.76 -1.70
N ALA A 42 -0.66 -8.20 -2.23
CA ALA A 42 -0.16 -7.77 -3.53
C ALA A 42 -1.08 -8.21 -4.68
N GLU A 43 -1.52 -9.47 -4.71
CA GLU A 43 -2.45 -9.99 -5.76
C GLU A 43 -3.77 -9.21 -5.79
N GLY A 44 -4.39 -8.99 -4.63
CA GLY A 44 -5.65 -8.27 -4.55
C GLY A 44 -5.54 -6.86 -5.09
N ALA A 45 -4.43 -6.18 -4.83
CA ALA A 45 -4.27 -4.79 -5.21
C ALA A 45 -3.73 -4.58 -6.64
N ILE A 46 -2.99 -5.56 -7.19
CA ILE A 46 -2.73 -5.66 -8.64
C ILE A 46 -4.06 -5.82 -9.40
N GLY A 47 -4.99 -6.62 -8.87
CA GLY A 47 -6.33 -6.75 -9.45
C GLY A 47 -7.07 -5.42 -9.54
N ILE A 48 -6.91 -4.54 -8.55
CA ILE A 48 -7.50 -3.19 -8.54
C ILE A 48 -6.87 -2.33 -9.64
N ALA A 49 -5.54 -2.29 -9.73
CA ALA A 49 -4.82 -1.53 -10.75
C ALA A 49 -5.20 -1.98 -12.18
N ASN A 50 -5.23 -3.30 -12.41
CA ASN A 50 -5.64 -3.86 -13.70
C ASN A 50 -7.08 -3.53 -14.06
N SER A 51 -7.97 -3.49 -13.07
CA SER A 51 -9.37 -3.09 -13.28
C SER A 51 -9.47 -1.60 -13.63
N ALA A 52 -8.76 -0.73 -12.91
CA ALA A 52 -8.71 0.70 -13.22
C ALA A 52 -8.15 0.95 -14.63
N ASN A 53 -7.10 0.22 -15.02
CA ASN A 53 -6.44 0.36 -16.32
C ASN A 53 -7.34 0.05 -17.53
N LYS A 54 -8.54 -0.53 -17.36
CA LYS A 54 -9.50 -0.75 -18.45
C LYS A 54 -10.10 0.55 -18.99
N VAL A 55 -10.24 1.57 -18.14
CA VAL A 55 -10.91 2.83 -18.49
C VAL A 55 -9.95 4.02 -18.55
N ARG A 56 -8.72 3.85 -18.08
CA ARG A 56 -7.67 4.86 -18.13
C ARG A 56 -7.07 4.97 -19.52
N LYS A 57 -6.55 6.17 -19.84
CA LYS A 57 -5.76 6.43 -21.04
C LYS A 57 -4.35 5.88 -20.89
N GLU A 58 -3.72 6.17 -19.76
CA GLU A 58 -2.40 5.66 -19.42
C GLU A 58 -2.51 4.64 -18.28
N PRO A 59 -2.02 3.40 -18.48
CA PRO A 59 -2.04 2.38 -17.44
C PRO A 59 -1.21 2.81 -16.23
N LEU A 60 -1.76 2.64 -15.04
CA LEU A 60 -1.02 2.77 -13.78
C LEU A 60 0.18 1.83 -13.78
N ARG A 61 1.36 2.41 -13.51
CA ARG A 61 2.55 1.67 -13.15
C ARG A 61 2.38 1.17 -11.72
N VAL A 62 2.74 -0.09 -11.50
CA VAL A 62 2.60 -0.74 -10.20
C VAL A 62 3.95 -1.18 -9.70
N ILE A 63 4.31 -0.77 -8.50
CA ILE A 63 5.56 -1.17 -7.86
C ILE A 63 5.33 -1.84 -6.50
N LEU A 64 6.21 -2.75 -6.14
CA LEU A 64 6.33 -3.27 -4.77
C LEU A 64 7.63 -2.72 -4.16
N ASN A 65 7.55 -2.24 -2.93
CA ASN A 65 8.68 -1.75 -2.15
C ASN A 65 8.45 -2.09 -0.66
N GLY A 66 9.41 -1.84 0.22
CA GLY A 66 9.32 -2.13 1.66
C GLY A 66 9.70 -3.56 2.07
N LEU A 67 10.32 -4.30 1.15
CA LEU A 67 10.83 -5.66 1.33
C LEU A 67 12.36 -5.64 1.37
N GLY A 68 12.98 -6.62 2.06
CA GLY A 68 14.42 -6.86 1.88
C GLY A 68 14.73 -7.40 0.47
N LYS A 69 15.96 -7.21 -0.02
CA LYS A 69 16.38 -7.61 -1.38
C LYS A 69 16.15 -9.08 -1.69
N ASP A 70 16.43 -9.98 -0.75
CA ASP A 70 16.19 -11.42 -0.90
C ASP A 70 14.70 -11.76 -0.97
N ALA A 71 13.88 -11.12 -0.12
CA ALA A 71 12.44 -11.32 -0.12
C ALA A 71 11.81 -10.82 -1.42
N ALA A 72 12.23 -9.66 -1.91
CA ALA A 72 11.79 -9.11 -3.19
C ALA A 72 12.14 -10.04 -4.36
N LEU A 73 13.35 -10.61 -4.39
CA LEU A 73 13.74 -11.58 -5.43
C LEU A 73 12.84 -12.82 -5.41
N ILE A 74 12.60 -13.39 -4.23
CA ILE A 74 11.76 -14.59 -4.07
C ILE A 74 10.30 -14.28 -4.47
N ILE A 75 9.73 -13.19 -3.97
CA ILE A 75 8.38 -12.74 -4.29
C ILE A 75 8.22 -12.50 -5.79
N SER A 76 9.20 -11.85 -6.42
CA SER A 76 9.19 -11.61 -7.87
C SER A 76 9.16 -12.91 -8.65
N ARG A 77 10.01 -13.87 -8.27
CA ARG A 77 10.10 -15.17 -8.93
C ARG A 77 8.82 -15.99 -8.78
N ILE A 78 8.23 -16.01 -7.58
CA ILE A 78 7.03 -16.81 -7.30
C ILE A 78 5.81 -16.25 -8.04
N ASN A 79 5.66 -14.92 -8.06
CA ASN A 79 4.49 -14.30 -8.66
C ASN A 79 4.67 -13.99 -10.16
N GLY A 80 5.90 -13.99 -10.66
CA GLY A 80 6.21 -13.64 -12.06
C GLY A 80 6.37 -12.13 -12.28
N PHE A 81 6.71 -11.36 -11.24
CA PHE A 81 6.98 -9.93 -11.36
C PHE A 81 8.37 -9.67 -11.95
N THR A 82 8.62 -8.41 -12.32
CA THR A 82 9.98 -7.96 -12.66
C THR A 82 10.70 -7.59 -11.39
N TYR A 83 11.76 -8.35 -11.06
CA TYR A 83 12.65 -8.00 -9.97
C TYR A 83 13.57 -6.85 -10.41
N VAL A 84 13.60 -5.78 -9.65
CA VAL A 84 14.48 -4.62 -9.86
C VAL A 84 15.42 -4.52 -8.68
N GLN A 85 16.69 -4.86 -8.92
CA GLN A 85 17.75 -4.78 -7.92
C GLN A 85 18.39 -3.40 -7.98
N THR A 86 18.50 -2.78 -6.81
CA THR A 86 19.08 -1.45 -6.65
C THR A 86 20.37 -1.49 -5.83
N GLU A 87 21.20 -0.49 -6.08
CA GLU A 87 22.33 -0.11 -5.25
C GLU A 87 22.12 1.33 -4.79
N PHE A 88 22.24 1.56 -3.49
CA PHE A 88 22.06 2.86 -2.87
C PHE A 88 23.40 3.47 -2.48
N ASP A 89 23.68 4.66 -2.99
CA ASP A 89 24.87 5.42 -2.62
C ASP A 89 24.59 6.21 -1.34
N TYR A 90 25.20 5.78 -0.24
CA TYR A 90 25.03 6.40 1.07
C TYR A 90 25.58 7.82 1.17
N PHE A 91 26.53 8.19 0.30
CA PHE A 91 27.15 9.52 0.27
C PHE A 91 26.27 10.53 -0.45
N THR A 92 25.69 10.16 -1.58
CA THR A 92 24.86 11.05 -2.41
C THR A 92 23.37 10.94 -2.10
N GLY A 93 22.91 9.81 -1.57
CA GLY A 93 21.49 9.49 -1.41
C GLY A 93 20.81 9.04 -2.71
N GLU A 94 21.58 8.78 -3.77
CA GLU A 94 21.06 8.32 -5.05
C GLU A 94 20.87 6.78 -5.06
N VAL A 95 19.80 6.33 -5.71
CA VAL A 95 19.57 4.90 -5.97
C VAL A 95 19.76 4.62 -7.46
N LYS A 96 20.46 3.52 -7.78
CA LYS A 96 20.70 3.08 -9.15
C LYS A 96 20.21 1.66 -9.34
N VAL A 97 19.57 1.42 -10.49
CA VAL A 97 19.18 0.07 -10.88
C VAL A 97 20.41 -0.66 -11.43
N VAL A 98 20.81 -1.75 -10.78
CA VAL A 98 21.96 -2.56 -11.18
C VAL A 98 21.56 -3.82 -11.95
N ARG A 99 20.31 -4.25 -11.81
CA ARG A 99 19.78 -5.42 -12.51
C ARG A 99 18.26 -5.39 -12.57
N GLU A 100 17.72 -5.72 -13.73
CA GLU A 100 16.29 -6.01 -13.92
C GLU A 100 16.10 -7.42 -14.48
N LYS A 101 15.12 -8.15 -13.95
CA LYS A 101 14.75 -9.47 -14.48
C LYS A 101 13.26 -9.72 -14.36
N ALA A 102 12.59 -9.81 -15.51
CA ALA A 102 11.22 -10.33 -15.61
C ALA A 102 11.21 -11.85 -15.37
N TYR A 103 10.26 -12.31 -14.56
CA TYR A 103 10.03 -13.74 -14.29
C TYR A 103 8.76 -14.29 -14.97
N SER A 104 8.05 -13.47 -15.74
CA SER A 104 6.96 -13.88 -16.64
C SER A 104 6.92 -12.94 -17.85
N ASP A 105 6.04 -13.24 -18.82
CA ASP A 105 5.88 -12.46 -20.06
C ASP A 105 4.53 -11.69 -20.12
N GLY A 106 3.71 -11.77 -19.06
CA GLY A 106 2.35 -11.22 -19.03
C GLY A 106 2.19 -9.94 -18.21
N GLU A 107 0.94 -9.59 -17.88
CA GLU A 107 0.62 -8.41 -17.04
C GLU A 107 1.38 -8.38 -15.70
N ARG A 108 1.68 -9.56 -15.15
CA ARG A 108 2.47 -9.67 -13.91
C ARG A 108 3.90 -9.14 -14.07
N ALA A 109 4.51 -9.29 -15.25
CA ALA A 109 5.84 -8.77 -15.53
C ALA A 109 5.90 -7.24 -15.51
N LYS A 110 4.76 -6.55 -15.71
CA LYS A 110 4.69 -5.08 -15.64
C LYS A 110 4.82 -4.55 -14.21
N VAL A 111 4.63 -5.42 -13.21
CA VAL A 111 4.81 -5.06 -11.81
C VAL A 111 6.31 -5.09 -11.49
N ARG A 112 6.86 -3.95 -11.07
CA ARG A 112 8.27 -3.82 -10.69
C ARG A 112 8.41 -4.02 -9.18
N CYS A 113 9.11 -5.07 -8.77
CA CYS A 113 9.30 -5.40 -7.36
C CYS A 113 10.74 -5.09 -6.93
N TYR A 114 10.83 -4.11 -6.04
CA TYR A 114 12.04 -3.63 -5.44
C TYR A 114 12.24 -4.26 -4.06
N GLY A 115 13.50 -4.44 -3.68
CA GLY A 115 13.89 -4.65 -2.30
C GLY A 115 14.94 -3.62 -1.89
N ALA A 116 14.93 -3.25 -0.62
CA ALA A 116 15.79 -2.23 -0.04
C ALA A 116 16.52 -2.77 1.21
N ASP A 117 17.76 -2.34 1.41
CA ASP A 117 18.58 -2.70 2.57
C ASP A 117 18.28 -1.83 3.79
N ASP A 118 17.79 -0.59 3.57
CA ASP A 118 17.28 0.30 4.62
C ASP A 118 16.16 1.24 4.13
N VAL A 119 15.64 2.05 5.06
CA VAL A 119 14.56 3.02 4.80
C VAL A 119 14.98 4.09 3.79
N ARG A 120 16.24 4.52 3.77
CA ARG A 120 16.72 5.58 2.86
C ARG A 120 16.70 5.08 1.43
N GLU A 121 17.17 3.86 1.19
CA GLU A 121 17.06 3.23 -0.13
C GLU A 121 15.57 3.05 -0.52
N GLY A 122 14.74 2.61 0.42
CA GLY A 122 13.29 2.51 0.20
C GLY A 122 12.64 3.83 -0.23
N VAL A 123 12.99 4.95 0.42
CA VAL A 123 12.51 6.30 0.05
C VAL A 123 13.06 6.74 -1.31
N ALA A 124 14.34 6.51 -1.57
CA ALA A 124 14.95 6.85 -2.86
C ALA A 124 14.28 6.09 -4.02
N ILE A 125 13.85 4.85 -3.81
CA ILE A 125 13.06 4.08 -4.79
C ILE A 125 11.69 4.73 -5.04
N MET A 126 11.04 5.26 -4.01
CA MET A 126 9.76 5.97 -4.17
C MET A 126 9.93 7.21 -5.05
N HIS A 127 11.04 7.95 -4.87
CA HIS A 127 11.40 9.07 -5.74
C HIS A 127 11.77 8.64 -7.15
N LEU A 128 12.55 7.57 -7.29
CA LEU A 128 12.97 7.03 -8.59
C LEU A 128 11.76 6.71 -9.48
N GLU A 129 10.72 6.11 -8.91
CA GLU A 129 9.52 5.72 -9.65
C GLU A 129 8.49 6.86 -9.78
N GLY A 130 8.64 7.93 -8.99
CA GLY A 130 7.68 9.03 -8.93
C GLY A 130 6.33 8.57 -8.39
N VAL A 131 6.33 7.97 -7.19
CA VAL A 131 5.10 7.38 -6.62
C VAL A 131 4.08 8.46 -6.23
N ASP A 132 2.87 8.36 -6.79
CA ASP A 132 1.75 9.27 -6.51
C ASP A 132 0.83 8.72 -5.42
N VAL A 133 0.64 7.41 -5.39
CA VAL A 133 -0.27 6.73 -4.47
C VAL A 133 0.45 5.55 -3.85
N SER A 134 0.27 5.32 -2.56
CA SER A 134 0.69 4.06 -1.96
C SER A 134 -0.30 3.50 -0.97
N ILE A 135 -0.16 2.20 -0.71
CA ILE A 135 -0.79 1.54 0.40
C ILE A 135 0.27 0.77 1.20
N THR A 136 0.32 1.01 2.50
CA THR A 136 1.15 0.23 3.43
C THR A 136 0.40 -1.03 3.84
N GLY A 137 1.05 -2.18 3.72
CA GLY A 137 0.51 -3.46 4.17
C GLY A 137 0.32 -3.54 5.68
N ASN A 138 -0.30 -4.64 6.14
CA ASN A 138 -0.46 -4.95 7.56
C ASN A 138 0.93 -5.02 8.22
N SER A 139 1.23 -4.03 9.03
CA SER A 139 2.49 -3.94 9.77
C SER A 139 2.37 -4.70 11.07
N THR A 140 2.65 -6.01 10.98
CA THR A 140 2.81 -6.87 12.16
C THR A 140 4.07 -6.56 12.97
N ASN A 141 4.90 -5.65 12.48
CA ASN A 141 6.04 -5.14 13.20
C ASN A 141 6.30 -3.67 12.80
N PRO A 142 6.10 -2.70 13.71
CA PRO A 142 6.28 -1.27 13.43
C PRO A 142 7.75 -0.86 13.23
N THR A 143 8.72 -1.74 13.53
CA THR A 143 10.12 -1.50 13.17
C THR A 143 10.42 -1.81 11.70
N ARG A 144 9.43 -2.33 10.95
CA ARG A 144 9.60 -2.64 9.53
C ARG A 144 9.48 -1.39 8.66
N PHE A 145 10.07 -1.51 7.48
CA PHE A 145 10.41 -0.45 6.54
C PHE A 145 9.23 0.39 6.04
N GLN A 146 8.02 -0.15 6.00
CA GLN A 146 6.90 0.45 5.24
C GLN A 146 6.45 1.80 5.79
N HIS A 147 6.16 1.88 7.10
CA HIS A 147 5.69 3.14 7.72
C HIS A 147 6.78 4.22 7.70
N PRO A 148 8.05 3.92 8.05
CA PRO A 148 9.13 4.89 7.88
C PRO A 148 9.34 5.35 6.44
N VAL A 149 9.28 4.45 5.45
CA VAL A 149 9.39 4.82 4.03
C VAL A 149 8.24 5.73 3.61
N ALA A 150 6.99 5.35 3.89
CA ALA A 150 5.82 6.15 3.55
C ALA A 150 5.85 7.53 4.22
N GLY A 151 6.21 7.59 5.51
CA GLY A 151 6.26 8.82 6.29
C GLY A 151 7.36 9.78 5.86
N THR A 152 8.58 9.27 5.65
CA THR A 152 9.69 10.07 5.15
C THR A 152 9.40 10.59 3.74
N TYR A 153 8.95 9.71 2.84
CA TYR A 153 8.60 10.10 1.47
C TYR A 153 7.48 11.15 1.45
N LYS A 154 6.42 10.97 2.26
CA LYS A 154 5.35 11.98 2.41
C LYS A 154 5.88 13.35 2.81
N LYS A 155 6.78 13.39 3.79
CA LYS A 155 7.41 14.63 4.24
C LYS A 155 8.20 15.29 3.13
N GLU A 156 9.01 14.53 2.41
CA GLU A 156 9.82 15.03 1.29
C GLU A 156 8.94 15.55 0.14
N CYS A 157 7.90 14.82 -0.26
CA CYS A 157 6.93 15.28 -1.25
C CYS A 157 6.28 16.61 -0.84
N VAL A 158 5.85 16.75 0.42
CA VAL A 158 5.27 18.00 0.92
C VAL A 158 6.26 19.17 0.84
N LEU A 159 7.53 18.94 1.19
CA LEU A 159 8.58 19.97 1.10
C LEU A 159 8.91 20.35 -0.35
N GLU A 160 8.79 19.40 -1.28
CA GLU A 160 8.97 19.60 -2.72
C GLU A 160 7.72 20.16 -3.42
N GLY A 161 6.58 20.30 -2.70
CA GLY A 161 5.31 20.70 -3.29
C GLY A 161 4.66 19.64 -4.18
N LYS A 162 5.08 18.39 -4.08
CA LYS A 162 4.51 17.25 -4.80
C LYS A 162 3.32 16.65 -4.04
N LYS A 163 2.27 16.29 -4.77
CA LYS A 163 1.15 15.53 -4.21
C LYS A 163 1.56 14.06 -4.07
N TYR A 164 1.25 13.47 -2.94
CA TYR A 164 1.38 12.04 -2.70
C TYR A 164 0.26 11.60 -1.77
N PHE A 165 -0.47 10.55 -2.13
CA PHE A 165 -1.59 10.01 -1.35
C PHE A 165 -1.21 8.68 -0.72
N SER A 166 -1.16 8.65 0.60
CA SER A 166 -0.75 7.46 1.36
C SER A 166 -1.94 6.84 2.09
N VAL A 167 -2.10 5.53 1.93
CA VAL A 167 -3.10 4.75 2.65
C VAL A 167 -2.43 3.84 3.66
N ALA A 168 -2.82 3.94 4.93
CA ALA A 168 -2.43 3.00 5.95
C ALA A 168 -3.46 1.87 6.07
N SER A 169 -3.08 0.64 5.67
CA SER A 169 -3.94 -0.54 5.88
C SER A 169 -3.93 -0.95 7.35
N GLY A 170 -5.06 -0.80 8.04
CA GLY A 170 -5.18 -1.06 9.48
C GLY A 170 -5.12 -2.54 9.89
N GLY A 171 -4.95 -3.49 8.95
CA GLY A 171 -4.89 -4.92 9.30
C GLY A 171 -3.88 -5.15 10.44
N GLY A 172 -4.23 -5.95 11.44
CA GLY A 172 -3.31 -6.48 12.45
C GLY A 172 -2.64 -5.51 13.42
N THR A 173 -2.90 -4.20 13.38
CA THR A 173 -2.22 -3.16 14.16
C THR A 173 -2.30 -3.29 15.70
N GLY A 174 -3.04 -4.27 16.23
CA GLY A 174 -3.24 -4.50 17.66
C GLY A 174 -2.44 -5.62 18.32
N ARG A 175 -1.68 -6.45 17.56
CA ARG A 175 -0.97 -7.63 18.13
C ARG A 175 0.56 -7.50 18.14
N THR A 176 1.09 -6.33 17.78
CA THR A 176 2.29 -6.28 16.95
C THR A 176 3.43 -5.45 17.53
N LEU A 177 3.52 -5.41 18.85
CA LEU A 177 4.79 -5.22 19.57
C LEU A 177 5.10 -6.39 20.52
N HIS A 178 4.09 -7.19 20.88
CA HIS A 178 4.22 -8.46 21.57
C HIS A 178 2.85 -9.17 21.51
N PRO A 179 2.71 -10.36 20.90
CA PRO A 179 1.43 -11.07 20.90
C PRO A 179 0.95 -11.43 22.32
N ASP A 180 1.86 -11.54 23.30
CA ASP A 180 1.51 -11.85 24.69
C ASP A 180 1.41 -10.64 25.64
N ASN A 181 1.54 -9.39 25.16
CA ASN A 181 1.39 -8.23 26.06
C ASN A 181 -0.08 -7.85 26.23
N MET A 182 -0.84 -8.78 26.81
CA MET A 182 -2.23 -8.60 27.22
C MET A 182 -2.39 -7.49 28.27
N ALA A 183 -1.31 -7.06 28.92
CA ALA A 183 -1.30 -6.02 29.95
C ALA A 183 -1.55 -4.61 29.41
N ALA A 184 -1.29 -4.34 28.13
CA ALA A 184 -1.52 -3.03 27.52
C ALA A 184 -3.00 -2.79 27.13
N GLY A 185 -3.85 -3.81 27.16
CA GLY A 185 -5.27 -3.68 26.81
C GLY A 185 -5.50 -2.97 25.47
N PRO A 186 -6.55 -2.15 25.31
CA PRO A 186 -6.82 -1.33 24.11
C PRO A 186 -5.68 -0.36 23.70
N ALA A 187 -4.64 -0.19 24.51
CA ALA A 187 -3.47 0.63 24.17
C ALA A 187 -2.38 -0.12 23.39
N SER A 188 -2.39 -1.47 23.33
CA SER A 188 -1.50 -2.26 22.45
C SER A 188 -1.73 -1.98 20.96
N TYR A 189 -2.87 -1.37 20.64
CA TYR A 189 -3.27 -0.89 19.33
C TYR A 189 -2.61 0.44 18.92
N GLY A 190 -1.90 1.10 19.85
CA GLY A 190 -1.45 2.48 19.70
C GLY A 190 -0.37 2.68 18.63
N MET A 191 0.79 2.01 18.72
CA MET A 191 1.96 2.48 17.96
C MET A 191 1.83 2.33 16.44
N THR A 192 1.41 1.16 15.93
CA THR A 192 1.27 0.95 14.47
C THR A 192 0.13 1.79 13.88
N ASP A 193 -0.98 1.91 14.62
CA ASP A 193 -2.09 2.80 14.29
C ASP A 193 -1.65 4.28 14.26
N THR A 194 -0.89 4.72 15.27
CA THR A 194 -0.28 6.05 15.36
C THR A 194 0.69 6.29 14.20
N LEU A 195 1.54 5.33 13.86
CA LEU A 195 2.48 5.45 12.74
C LEU A 195 1.75 5.59 11.40
N GLY A 196 0.66 4.85 11.18
CA GLY A 196 -0.22 5.05 10.02
C GLY A 196 -0.72 6.50 9.96
N ARG A 197 -1.26 7.01 11.06
CA ARG A 197 -1.80 8.39 11.14
C ARG A 197 -0.79 9.50 10.96
N MET A 198 0.47 9.25 11.29
CA MET A 198 1.51 10.27 11.10
C MET A 198 1.75 10.59 9.62
N HIS A 199 1.40 9.70 8.70
CA HIS A 199 1.67 9.89 7.26
C HIS A 199 0.46 9.74 6.34
N SER A 200 -0.56 8.97 6.72
CA SER A 200 -1.63 8.58 5.82
C SER A 200 -2.67 9.68 5.60
N ASP A 201 -3.11 9.84 4.35
CA ASP A 201 -4.28 10.64 3.99
C ASP A 201 -5.59 9.87 4.21
N ALA A 202 -5.52 8.55 4.15
CA ALA A 202 -6.61 7.65 4.47
C ALA A 202 -6.12 6.47 5.32
N GLN A 203 -6.89 6.13 6.34
CA GLN A 203 -6.62 4.97 7.18
C GLN A 203 -7.78 3.98 7.05
N PHE A 204 -7.47 2.75 6.65
CA PHE A 204 -8.47 1.70 6.61
C PHE A 204 -8.73 1.12 7.98
N ALA A 205 -9.94 0.61 8.18
CA ALA A 205 -10.33 0.00 9.44
C ALA A 205 -9.41 -1.18 9.77
N GLY A 206 -8.97 -1.26 11.02
CA GLY A 206 -8.13 -2.35 11.46
C GLY A 206 -8.88 -3.67 11.67
N SER A 207 -8.21 -4.77 11.34
CA SER A 207 -8.82 -6.11 11.32
C SER A 207 -9.37 -6.53 12.67
N SER A 208 -10.56 -7.13 12.69
CA SER A 208 -11.22 -7.83 13.82
C SER A 208 -11.54 -7.05 15.10
N SER A 209 -10.96 -5.86 15.35
CA SER A 209 -11.10 -5.14 16.62
C SER A 209 -11.99 -3.89 16.56
N VAL A 210 -12.30 -3.37 15.37
CA VAL A 210 -13.29 -2.31 15.20
C VAL A 210 -14.63 -2.98 14.89
N PRO A 211 -15.66 -2.85 15.75
CA PRO A 211 -16.98 -3.45 15.51
C PRO A 211 -17.53 -3.14 14.13
N ALA A 212 -17.32 -1.91 13.63
CA ALA A 212 -17.72 -1.51 12.28
C ALA A 212 -16.99 -2.27 11.15
N HIS A 213 -15.72 -2.67 11.34
CA HIS A 213 -15.01 -3.49 10.36
C HIS A 213 -15.49 -4.95 10.39
N VAL A 214 -15.76 -5.48 11.59
CA VAL A 214 -16.35 -6.82 11.76
C VAL A 214 -17.76 -6.85 11.17
N GLU A 215 -18.57 -5.81 11.41
CA GLU A 215 -19.88 -5.65 10.80
C GLU A 215 -19.78 -5.48 9.28
N MET A 216 -18.84 -4.69 8.76
CA MET A 216 -18.61 -4.57 7.31
C MET A 216 -18.26 -5.92 6.70
N MET A 217 -17.33 -6.66 7.30
CA MET A 217 -16.95 -8.00 6.83
C MET A 217 -18.10 -9.01 7.00
N GLY A 218 -18.91 -8.90 8.06
CA GLY A 218 -20.02 -9.81 8.33
C GLY A 218 -21.27 -9.54 7.48
N LEU A 219 -21.54 -8.28 7.16
CA LEU A 219 -22.69 -7.84 6.36
C LEU A 219 -22.38 -7.87 4.86
N ILE A 220 -21.25 -7.29 4.45
CA ILE A 220 -20.86 -7.14 3.04
C ILE A 220 -20.00 -8.31 2.57
N GLY A 221 -19.31 -9.02 3.48
CA GLY A 221 -18.43 -10.14 3.11
C GLY A 221 -17.07 -9.71 2.55
N MET A 222 -16.71 -8.43 2.62
CA MET A 222 -15.52 -7.87 1.98
C MET A 222 -14.57 -7.20 2.98
N GLY A 223 -13.26 -7.42 2.80
CA GLY A 223 -12.19 -6.70 3.52
C GLY A 223 -11.82 -5.37 2.84
N ASN A 224 -10.81 -4.67 3.36
CA ASN A 224 -10.48 -3.31 2.90
C ASN A 224 -10.08 -3.23 1.41
N ASN A 225 -9.09 -4.01 0.95
CA ASN A 225 -8.67 -3.99 -0.45
C ASN A 225 -9.80 -4.49 -1.39
N PRO A 226 -10.52 -5.58 -1.08
CA PRO A 226 -11.70 -5.97 -1.85
C PRO A 226 -12.77 -4.87 -1.98
N MET A 227 -13.03 -4.09 -0.92
CA MET A 227 -13.96 -2.96 -1.00
C MET A 227 -13.53 -1.90 -2.00
N VAL A 228 -12.24 -1.52 -2.00
CA VAL A 228 -11.68 -0.60 -3.02
C VAL A 228 -11.84 -1.18 -4.41
N GLY A 229 -11.53 -2.48 -4.57
CA GLY A 229 -11.69 -3.19 -5.84
C GLY A 229 -13.13 -3.20 -6.34
N ALA A 230 -14.10 -3.42 -5.46
CA ALA A 230 -15.52 -3.35 -5.80
C ALA A 230 -15.92 -1.93 -6.24
N THR A 231 -15.46 -0.88 -5.54
CA THR A 231 -15.70 0.51 -5.92
C THR A 231 -15.12 0.83 -7.31
N VAL A 232 -13.87 0.44 -7.57
CA VAL A 232 -13.22 0.60 -8.87
C VAL A 232 -13.97 -0.17 -9.95
N ALA A 233 -14.36 -1.42 -9.70
CA ALA A 233 -15.06 -2.26 -10.66
C ALA A 233 -16.43 -1.68 -11.05
N VAL A 234 -17.19 -1.14 -10.09
CA VAL A 234 -18.48 -0.47 -10.35
C VAL A 234 -18.26 0.80 -11.19
N ALA A 235 -17.28 1.63 -10.84
CA ALA A 235 -16.98 2.84 -11.61
C ALA A 235 -16.56 2.50 -13.06
N VAL A 236 -15.72 1.49 -13.23
CA VAL A 236 -15.31 0.97 -14.55
C VAL A 236 -16.50 0.47 -15.35
N ALA A 237 -17.38 -0.33 -14.75
CA ALA A 237 -18.55 -0.88 -15.44
C ALA A 237 -19.53 0.22 -15.89
N VAL A 238 -19.71 1.27 -15.08
CA VAL A 238 -20.55 2.42 -15.45
C VAL A 238 -19.94 3.19 -16.62
N GLU A 239 -18.63 3.45 -16.58
CA GLU A 239 -17.92 4.13 -17.66
C GLU A 239 -17.96 3.33 -18.98
N GLU A 240 -17.75 2.01 -18.92
CA GLU A 240 -17.85 1.13 -20.09
C GLU A 240 -19.26 1.07 -20.66
N ALA A 241 -20.30 1.12 -19.82
CA ALA A 241 -21.69 1.12 -20.26
C ALA A 241 -22.14 2.46 -20.91
N LEU A 242 -21.40 3.55 -20.67
CA LEU A 242 -21.67 4.88 -21.23
C LEU A 242 -20.89 5.17 -22.51
N LYS A 243 -19.98 4.28 -22.93
CA LYS A 243 -19.23 4.33 -24.19
C LYS A 243 -20.00 3.70 -25.35
#